data_AF-A0A8S1FCW0-F1
#
_entry.id   AF-A0A8S1FCW0-F1
#
_cell.length_a   1.000
_cell.length_b   1.000
_cell.length_c   1.000
_cell.angle_alpha   90.00
_cell.angle_beta   90.00
_cell.angle_gamma   90.00
#
_symmetry.space_group_name_H-M   'P 1'
#
loop_
_entity.id
_entity.type
_entity.pdbx_description
1 polymer ?
#
loop_
_entity_poly.entity_id
_entity_poly.type
_entity_poly.pdbx_seq_one_letter_code
_entity_poly.pdbx_strand_id
1 'polypeptide(L)'
;MHMDGIPQQATKEQTPKAKTRNNEQLIATRGQKAKITLSTSTPKYIHERLNNSEYFIYPLLVPPYVPLRTSFVLAKKYNIAACRIQKNLSTILWSIFCFLNNKEFYTTNNISLTARFRTIMKYDVCNATEVTGIGNNRYNAKIAILRDPLERFLSAFVDKCIREAEKNPTRCYGCKGDMVCLLEKQYYRFMRIAAGEIKEYSFEDRHFAPMTWFCDFNKHNIKTFDILTLGETEKHQAELIDKHAEIFSKNHVEKNLTDYIQKEVRDNPTPHSTTGSDIRKTIGNFMRTNQKIMSLLQLLYANDYTVFNIPSPFLEH
;
A
#
# COMPACT_ATOMS: atom_id res chain seq x y z
N MET A 1 -43.77 54.13 -11.13
CA MET A 1 -44.34 54.49 -9.82
C MET A 1 -43.72 53.54 -8.80
N HIS A 2 -42.57 53.96 -8.27
CA HIS A 2 -42.32 54.31 -6.86
C HIS A 2 -42.08 53.07 -5.99
N MET A 3 -40.84 52.69 -5.65
CA MET A 3 -39.72 53.38 -4.94
C MET A 3 -39.71 53.05 -3.43
N ASP A 4 -38.47 52.93 -2.93
CA ASP A 4 -38.00 53.00 -1.54
C ASP A 4 -37.90 51.67 -0.77
N GLY A 5 -36.80 51.33 -0.09
CA GLY A 5 -35.56 52.04 0.21
C GLY A 5 -34.84 51.29 1.34
N ILE A 6 -33.50 51.18 1.25
CA ILE A 6 -32.62 50.72 2.34
C ILE A 6 -32.44 51.90 3.34
N PRO A 7 -32.16 51.67 4.64
CA PRO A 7 -30.79 51.94 5.08
C PRO A 7 -30.24 51.04 6.22
N GLN A 8 -28.91 51.10 6.32
CA GLN A 8 -27.99 50.56 7.33
C GLN A 8 -28.15 51.22 8.72
N GLN A 9 -27.66 50.52 9.77
CA GLN A 9 -26.84 51.02 10.92
C GLN A 9 -26.65 49.83 11.90
N ALA A 10 -25.48 49.36 12.32
CA ALA A 10 -24.29 49.98 12.90
C ALA A 10 -24.52 50.63 14.28
N THR A 11 -24.18 49.89 15.35
CA THR A 11 -23.84 50.45 16.67
C THR A 11 -22.56 49.78 17.20
N LYS A 12 -21.53 50.61 17.36
CA LYS A 12 -20.41 50.47 18.31
C LYS A 12 -21.01 50.46 19.74
N GLU A 13 -20.40 50.04 20.84
CA GLU A 13 -19.02 50.17 21.31
C GLU A 13 -18.94 49.46 22.68
N GLN A 14 -17.82 48.79 23.00
CA GLN A 14 -17.00 49.03 24.20
C GLN A 14 -16.08 47.84 24.53
N THR A 15 -14.80 48.16 24.49
CA THR A 15 -13.62 47.41 24.94
C THR A 15 -13.64 47.15 26.45
N PRO A 16 -12.88 46.14 26.90
CA PRO A 16 -11.84 46.46 27.88
C PRO A 16 -10.43 46.03 27.46
N LYS A 17 -9.48 46.77 28.03
CA LYS A 17 -8.05 46.84 27.81
C LYS A 17 -7.26 45.54 28.08
N ALA A 18 -6.32 45.28 27.17
CA ALA A 18 -4.92 44.86 27.36
C ALA A 18 -4.51 43.97 28.55
N LYS A 19 -3.90 42.81 28.20
CA LYS A 19 -2.65 42.34 28.83
C LYS A 19 -1.70 41.82 27.76
N THR A 20 -0.63 42.57 27.53
CA THR A 20 0.64 42.11 26.95
C THR A 20 1.24 41.02 27.84
N ARG A 21 1.75 39.93 27.24
CA ARG A 21 3.09 39.38 27.54
C ARG A 21 3.45 38.20 26.64
N ASN A 22 4.61 38.39 26.01
CA ASN A 22 5.65 37.42 25.68
C ASN A 22 5.43 36.45 24.52
N ASN A 23 6.02 36.85 23.38
CA ASN A 23 6.79 35.96 22.52
C ASN A 23 7.76 35.14 23.38
N GLU A 24 7.55 33.84 23.48
CA GLU A 24 8.63 32.89 23.75
C GLU A 24 8.96 32.16 22.46
N GLN A 25 10.06 32.59 21.83
CA GLN A 25 10.82 31.75 20.93
C GLN A 25 11.19 30.46 21.69
N LEU A 26 10.72 29.31 21.22
CA LEU A 26 11.30 28.03 21.62
C LEU A 26 12.70 27.92 21.00
N ILE A 27 13.67 28.48 21.71
CA ILE A 27 15.08 28.12 21.54
C ILE A 27 15.22 26.74 22.18
N ALA A 28 15.31 25.71 21.35
CA ALA A 28 15.64 24.37 21.80
C ALA A 28 17.10 24.35 22.30
N THR A 29 17.30 24.58 23.60
CA THR A 29 18.57 24.30 24.25
C THR A 29 18.79 22.79 24.33
N ARG A 30 19.93 22.35 23.81
CA ARG A 30 20.42 20.98 23.82
C ARG A 30 20.48 20.47 25.26
N GLY A 31 19.76 19.39 25.58
CA GLY A 31 20.00 18.59 26.80
C GLY A 31 18.88 18.44 27.84
N GLN A 32 17.62 18.79 27.56
CA GLN A 32 16.53 18.52 28.52
C GLN A 32 15.83 17.17 28.27
N LYS A 33 15.84 16.30 29.30
CA LYS A 33 15.13 15.01 29.36
C LYS A 33 13.62 15.23 29.25
N ALA A 34 13.01 14.84 28.13
CA ALA A 34 11.56 14.83 27.98
C ALA A 34 10.97 13.55 28.59
N LYS A 35 10.14 13.67 29.63
CA LYS A 35 9.43 12.56 30.25
C LYS A 35 8.17 12.27 29.41
N ILE A 36 8.24 11.28 28.52
CA ILE A 36 7.09 10.86 27.70
C ILE A 36 6.18 10.00 28.57
N THR A 37 4.94 10.45 28.77
CA THR A 37 3.91 9.64 29.46
C THR A 37 3.20 8.80 28.40
N LEU A 38 3.42 7.49 28.44
CA LEU A 38 2.81 6.55 27.49
C LEU A 38 1.38 6.18 27.92
N SER A 39 0.49 6.04 26.94
CA SER A 39 -0.88 5.55 27.12
C SER A 39 -0.89 4.09 27.58
N THR A 40 -1.87 3.69 28.38
CA THR A 40 -2.09 2.30 28.81
C THR A 40 -2.45 1.35 27.65
N SER A 41 -2.67 1.88 26.45
CA SER A 41 -2.93 1.13 25.22
C SER A 41 -1.66 0.77 24.43
N THR A 42 -0.47 1.19 24.87
CA THR A 42 0.77 0.93 24.15
C THR A 42 1.20 -0.54 24.36
N PRO A 43 1.52 -1.30 23.29
CA PRO A 43 1.97 -2.69 23.41
C PRO A 43 3.15 -2.86 24.38
N LYS A 44 3.12 -3.92 25.20
CA LYS A 44 4.07 -4.16 26.29
C LYS A 44 5.54 -4.15 25.84
N TYR A 45 5.83 -4.59 24.62
CA TYR A 45 7.19 -4.57 24.05
C TYR A 45 7.74 -3.15 23.80
N ILE A 46 6.86 -2.15 23.65
CA ILE A 46 7.25 -0.74 23.50
C ILE A 46 7.57 -0.14 24.88
N HIS A 47 6.79 -0.48 25.92
CA HIS A 47 7.08 -0.07 27.30
C HIS A 47 8.41 -0.63 27.82
N GLU A 48 8.68 -1.92 27.58
CA GLU A 48 9.94 -2.57 27.99
C GLU A 48 11.16 -1.99 27.30
N ARG A 49 11.03 -1.55 26.03
CA ARG A 49 12.13 -0.90 25.32
C ARG A 49 12.36 0.53 25.78
N LEU A 50 11.33 1.31 26.11
CA LEU A 50 11.49 2.73 26.43
C LEU A 50 12.02 2.99 27.85
N ASN A 51 11.85 2.07 28.79
CA ASN A 51 12.25 2.27 30.18
C ASN A 51 13.74 2.00 30.47
N ASN A 52 14.49 1.37 29.54
CA ASN A 52 15.82 0.81 29.84
C ASN A 52 17.01 1.42 29.08
N SER A 53 16.88 2.57 28.41
CA SER A 53 18.08 3.24 27.89
C SER A 53 17.95 4.76 27.86
N GLU A 54 19.06 5.45 28.10
CA GLU A 54 19.26 6.84 27.68
C GLU A 54 19.23 6.89 26.15
N TYR A 55 18.03 6.93 25.55
CA TYR A 55 17.88 6.83 24.10
C TYR A 55 18.20 8.16 23.41
N PHE A 56 19.27 8.17 22.62
CA PHE A 56 19.17 8.73 21.28
C PHE A 56 17.96 8.04 20.61
N ILE A 57 16.90 8.78 20.30
CA ILE A 57 15.75 8.24 19.56
C ILE A 57 16.21 8.03 18.11
N TYR A 58 16.86 6.90 17.85
CA TYR A 58 17.06 6.44 16.49
C TYR A 58 15.69 6.14 15.88
N PRO A 59 15.42 6.55 14.64
CA PRO A 59 14.16 6.25 13.98
C PRO A 59 13.95 4.72 13.94
N LEU A 60 12.81 4.27 14.46
CA LEU A 60 12.47 2.86 14.53
C LEU A 60 11.94 2.37 13.18
N LEU A 61 12.32 1.16 12.79
CA LEU A 61 11.71 0.48 11.65
C LEU A 61 10.19 0.33 11.87
N VAL A 62 9.42 0.53 10.81
CA VAL A 62 7.99 0.20 10.80
C VAL A 62 7.86 -1.29 11.06
N PRO A 63 7.11 -1.72 12.11
CA PRO A 63 7.07 -3.12 12.51
C PRO A 63 6.35 -3.97 11.45
N PRO A 64 6.75 -5.25 11.26
CA PRO A 64 6.04 -6.16 10.38
C PRO A 64 4.71 -6.61 11.01
N TYR A 65 3.84 -7.21 10.19
CA TYR A 65 2.62 -7.89 10.64
C TYR A 65 1.61 -6.98 11.37
N VAL A 66 1.63 -5.67 11.11
CA VAL A 66 0.54 -4.79 11.54
C VAL A 66 -0.64 -5.04 10.61
N PRO A 67 -1.80 -5.48 11.14
CA PRO A 67 -2.90 -5.88 10.29
C PRO A 67 -3.50 -4.66 9.57
N LEU A 68 -3.43 -4.68 8.23
CA LEU A 68 -4.15 -3.77 7.36
C LEU A 68 -5.34 -4.51 6.74
N ARG A 69 -6.49 -3.85 6.59
CA ARG A 69 -7.65 -4.43 5.90
C ARG A 69 -7.24 -4.91 4.51
N THR A 70 -7.17 -6.22 4.34
CA THR A 70 -6.77 -6.87 3.09
C THR A 70 -8.01 -7.39 2.37
N SER A 71 -8.04 -7.24 1.05
CA SER A 71 -9.01 -7.91 0.20
C SER A 71 -8.41 -9.18 -0.40
N PHE A 72 -9.15 -10.28 -0.34
CA PHE A 72 -8.85 -11.50 -1.09
C PHE A 72 -9.80 -11.65 -2.27
N VAL A 73 -9.38 -12.41 -3.27
CA VAL A 73 -10.25 -12.91 -4.34
C VAL A 73 -10.27 -14.42 -4.31
N LEU A 74 -11.44 -15.01 -4.59
CA LEU A 74 -11.73 -16.40 -4.28
C LEU A 74 -12.27 -17.09 -5.52
N ALA A 75 -11.73 -18.25 -5.84
CA ALA A 75 -12.25 -19.14 -6.86
C ALA A 75 -12.68 -20.44 -6.17
N LYS A 76 -13.86 -20.39 -5.52
CA LYS A 76 -14.34 -21.46 -4.62
C LYS A 76 -14.39 -22.83 -5.30
N LYS A 77 -14.81 -22.88 -6.58
CA LYS A 77 -14.84 -24.09 -7.40
C LYS A 77 -13.50 -24.82 -7.46
N TYR A 78 -12.40 -24.06 -7.46
CA TYR A 78 -11.03 -24.59 -7.57
C TYR A 78 -10.31 -24.63 -6.21
N ASN A 79 -10.97 -24.24 -5.13
CA ASN A 79 -10.36 -24.10 -3.80
C ASN A 79 -9.07 -23.27 -3.77
N ILE A 80 -9.05 -22.17 -4.54
CA ILE A 80 -7.94 -21.19 -4.58
C ILE A 80 -8.39 -19.85 -4.00
N ALA A 81 -7.53 -19.23 -3.21
CA ALA A 81 -7.64 -17.83 -2.81
C ALA A 81 -6.37 -17.07 -3.20
N ALA A 82 -6.50 -15.79 -3.56
CA ALA A 82 -5.36 -14.91 -3.77
C ALA A 82 -5.50 -13.61 -2.97
N CYS A 83 -4.42 -13.25 -2.28
CA CYS A 83 -4.31 -12.00 -1.55
C CYS A 83 -4.00 -10.84 -2.50
N ARG A 84 -4.74 -9.72 -2.37
CA ARG A 84 -4.52 -8.53 -3.18
C ARG A 84 -3.67 -7.51 -2.46
N ILE A 85 -2.36 -7.63 -2.62
CA ILE A 85 -1.39 -6.62 -2.21
C ILE A 85 -1.34 -5.54 -3.29
N GLN A 86 -1.61 -4.28 -2.92
CA GLN A 86 -1.59 -3.20 -3.89
C GLN A 86 -0.22 -3.08 -4.58
N LYS A 87 -0.26 -2.83 -5.89
CA LYS A 87 0.91 -2.70 -6.79
C LYS A 87 1.71 -3.99 -7.04
N ASN A 88 1.19 -5.14 -6.62
CA ASN A 88 1.71 -6.47 -6.95
C ASN A 88 0.72 -7.25 -7.82
N LEU A 89 0.36 -6.70 -8.99
CA LEU A 89 -0.65 -7.28 -9.89
C LEU A 89 -2.05 -7.47 -9.26
N SER A 90 -2.39 -6.71 -8.22
CA SER A 90 -3.69 -6.80 -7.52
C SER A 90 -4.91 -6.62 -8.44
N THR A 91 -4.80 -5.84 -9.51
CA THR A 91 -5.87 -5.68 -10.50
C THR A 91 -5.99 -6.91 -11.39
N ILE A 92 -4.87 -7.45 -11.88
CA ILE A 92 -4.85 -8.67 -12.71
C ILE A 92 -5.37 -9.87 -11.93
N LEU A 93 -4.95 -10.05 -10.67
CA LEU A 93 -5.49 -11.11 -9.80
C LEU A 93 -7.01 -10.99 -9.66
N TRP A 94 -7.54 -9.78 -9.53
CA TRP A 94 -8.99 -9.57 -9.50
C TRP A 94 -9.65 -10.03 -10.79
N SER A 95 -9.10 -9.64 -11.95
CA SER A 95 -9.63 -10.04 -13.25
C SER A 95 -9.65 -11.54 -13.45
N ILE A 96 -8.53 -12.18 -13.13
CA ILE A 96 -8.35 -13.62 -13.29
C ILE A 96 -9.39 -14.36 -12.45
N PHE A 97 -9.54 -14.01 -11.18
CA PHE A 97 -10.48 -14.69 -10.30
C PHE A 97 -11.93 -14.38 -10.65
N CYS A 98 -12.23 -13.18 -11.15
CA CYS A 98 -13.54 -12.86 -11.68
C CYS A 98 -13.86 -13.69 -12.93
N PHE A 99 -12.90 -13.85 -13.85
CA PHE A 99 -13.03 -14.72 -15.03
C PHE A 99 -13.23 -16.19 -14.64
N LEU A 100 -12.46 -16.70 -13.67
CA LEU A 100 -12.63 -18.07 -13.17
C LEU A 100 -14.03 -18.31 -12.58
N ASN A 101 -14.64 -17.29 -11.97
CA ASN A 101 -15.99 -17.37 -11.41
C ASN A 101 -17.08 -17.12 -12.46
N ASN A 102 -16.79 -16.40 -13.55
CA ASN A 102 -17.80 -15.91 -14.50
C ASN A 102 -17.27 -15.83 -15.94
N LYS A 103 -16.78 -16.96 -16.46
CA LYS A 103 -16.14 -17.04 -17.80
C LYS A 103 -17.04 -16.58 -18.94
N GLU A 104 -18.35 -16.82 -18.83
CA GLU A 104 -19.34 -16.50 -19.87
C GLU A 104 -19.48 -14.99 -20.05
N PHE A 105 -19.41 -14.23 -18.96
CA PHE A 105 -19.46 -12.77 -19.02
C PHE A 105 -18.28 -12.20 -19.82
N TYR A 106 -17.06 -12.69 -19.60
CA TYR A 106 -15.87 -12.20 -20.30
C TYR A 106 -15.87 -12.60 -21.77
N THR A 107 -16.23 -13.85 -22.07
CA THR A 107 -16.24 -14.37 -23.44
C THR A 107 -17.35 -13.73 -24.28
N THR A 108 -18.56 -13.58 -23.75
CA THR A 108 -19.69 -12.97 -24.47
C THR A 108 -19.46 -11.48 -24.76
N ASN A 109 -18.80 -10.75 -23.85
CA ASN A 109 -18.59 -9.31 -23.98
C ASN A 109 -17.20 -8.96 -24.54
N ASN A 110 -16.38 -9.95 -24.93
CA ASN A 110 -15.00 -9.76 -25.40
C ASN A 110 -14.15 -8.86 -24.47
N ILE A 111 -14.25 -9.07 -23.16
CA ILE A 111 -13.56 -8.26 -22.15
C ILE A 111 -12.16 -8.82 -21.91
N SER A 112 -11.11 -8.03 -22.14
CA SER A 112 -9.75 -8.43 -21.77
C SER A 112 -9.57 -8.48 -20.24
N LEU A 113 -8.78 -9.45 -19.77
CA LEU A 113 -8.40 -9.55 -18.35
C LEU A 113 -7.56 -8.36 -17.86
N THR A 114 -7.01 -7.57 -18.78
CA THR A 114 -6.11 -6.47 -18.47
C THR A 114 -6.78 -5.09 -18.57
N ALA A 115 -8.04 -5.05 -19.01
CA ALA A 115 -8.83 -3.83 -19.16
C ALA A 115 -9.10 -3.11 -17.82
N ARG A 116 -9.40 -1.80 -17.87
CA ARG A 116 -9.74 -1.03 -16.67
C ARG A 116 -11.10 -1.46 -16.11
N PHE A 117 -11.09 -2.04 -14.91
CA PHE A 117 -12.27 -2.60 -14.23
C PHE A 117 -13.38 -1.61 -13.91
N ARG A 118 -13.03 -0.35 -13.59
CA ARG A 118 -13.99 0.64 -13.08
C ARG A 118 -15.09 1.02 -14.06
N THR A 119 -14.92 0.76 -15.35
CA THR A 119 -15.89 1.13 -16.38
C THR A 119 -16.81 -0.03 -16.79
N ILE A 120 -16.52 -1.28 -16.40
CA ILE A 120 -17.15 -2.45 -17.03
C ILE A 120 -17.85 -3.39 -16.03
N MET A 121 -17.38 -3.52 -14.78
CA MET A 121 -17.90 -4.56 -13.86
C MET A 121 -18.35 -4.04 -12.51
N LYS A 122 -19.57 -4.46 -12.09
CA LYS A 122 -20.04 -4.35 -10.71
C LYS A 122 -19.36 -5.40 -9.85
N TYR A 123 -18.99 -5.05 -8.61
CA TYR A 123 -18.31 -5.93 -7.65
C TYR A 123 -19.02 -7.29 -7.47
N ASP A 124 -20.35 -7.28 -7.55
CA ASP A 124 -21.21 -8.45 -7.38
C ASP A 124 -20.98 -9.54 -8.43
N VAL A 125 -20.55 -9.17 -9.65
CA VAL A 125 -20.32 -10.09 -10.78
C VAL A 125 -19.14 -11.02 -10.52
N CYS A 126 -18.15 -10.56 -9.75
CA CYS A 126 -16.91 -11.30 -9.50
C CYS A 126 -16.98 -12.20 -8.27
N ASN A 127 -18.06 -12.15 -7.49
CA ASN A 127 -18.22 -12.81 -6.18
C ASN A 127 -17.00 -12.57 -5.25
N ALA A 128 -16.39 -11.40 -5.39
CA ALA A 128 -15.18 -11.06 -4.68
C ALA A 128 -15.53 -10.49 -3.31
N THR A 129 -15.68 -11.38 -2.34
CA THR A 129 -15.86 -10.99 -0.95
C THR A 129 -14.54 -10.45 -0.38
N GLU A 130 -14.57 -9.24 0.18
CA GLU A 130 -13.54 -8.79 1.12
C GLU A 130 -13.63 -9.66 2.38
N VAL A 131 -12.95 -10.81 2.37
CA VAL A 131 -12.92 -11.72 3.52
C VAL A 131 -11.65 -11.45 4.31
N THR A 132 -11.80 -11.12 5.59
CA THR A 132 -10.71 -11.15 6.57
C THR A 132 -10.58 -12.56 7.15
N GLY A 133 -9.38 -12.99 7.56
CA GLY A 133 -9.18 -14.28 8.22
C GLY A 133 -8.92 -15.45 7.27
N ILE A 134 -8.69 -15.22 5.97
CA ILE A 134 -8.34 -16.30 5.02
C ILE A 134 -7.01 -16.98 5.37
N GLY A 135 -6.12 -16.29 6.09
CA GLY A 135 -4.90 -16.89 6.62
C GLY A 135 -5.16 -18.22 7.34
N ASN A 136 -6.34 -18.40 7.95
CA ASN A 136 -6.77 -19.58 8.71
C ASN A 136 -7.80 -20.48 7.96
N ASN A 137 -8.14 -20.19 6.71
CA ASN A 137 -9.17 -20.91 5.94
C ASN A 137 -8.66 -22.18 5.21
N ARG A 138 -9.62 -23.03 4.81
CA ARG A 138 -9.49 -24.36 4.15
C ARG A 138 -9.17 -24.32 2.63
N TYR A 139 -8.58 -23.23 2.13
CA TYR A 139 -8.17 -23.17 0.72
C TYR A 139 -6.93 -24.01 0.48
N ASN A 140 -6.94 -24.83 -0.58
CA ASN A 140 -5.80 -25.70 -0.94
C ASN A 140 -4.60 -24.87 -1.40
N ALA A 141 -4.86 -23.79 -2.15
CA ALA A 141 -3.85 -22.84 -2.60
C ALA A 141 -4.19 -21.43 -2.11
N LYS A 142 -3.18 -20.75 -1.56
CA LYS A 142 -3.27 -19.37 -1.07
C LYS A 142 -2.17 -18.56 -1.72
N ILE A 143 -2.50 -17.85 -2.80
CA ILE A 143 -1.53 -17.13 -3.60
C ILE A 143 -1.28 -15.75 -2.99
N ALA A 144 -0.01 -15.37 -2.84
CA ALA A 144 0.37 -13.97 -2.66
C ALA A 144 1.51 -13.61 -3.62
N ILE A 145 1.30 -12.53 -4.38
CA ILE A 145 2.33 -12.01 -5.27
C ILE A 145 3.12 -10.94 -4.51
N LEU A 146 4.42 -11.16 -4.38
CA LEU A 146 5.38 -10.20 -3.86
C LEU A 146 6.11 -9.51 -5.00
N ARG A 147 6.70 -8.36 -4.69
CA ARG A 147 7.56 -7.59 -5.59
C ARG A 147 8.67 -7.00 -4.73
N ASP A 148 9.83 -6.71 -5.31
CA ASP A 148 10.85 -5.92 -4.60
C ASP A 148 10.19 -4.66 -3.97
N PRO A 149 10.35 -4.43 -2.65
CA PRO A 149 9.72 -3.31 -1.96
C PRO A 149 10.00 -1.93 -2.57
N LEU A 150 11.22 -1.69 -3.08
CA LEU A 150 11.56 -0.42 -3.74
C LEU A 150 10.88 -0.30 -5.12
N GLU A 151 10.86 -1.37 -5.91
CA GLU A 151 10.15 -1.39 -7.19
C GLU A 151 8.64 -1.18 -7.02
N ARG A 152 8.07 -1.78 -5.97
CA ARG A 152 6.68 -1.61 -5.57
C ARG A 152 6.39 -0.16 -5.17
N PHE A 153 7.20 0.41 -4.28
CA PHE A 153 7.08 1.82 -3.89
C PHE A 153 7.17 2.73 -5.11
N LEU A 154 8.16 2.55 -5.97
CA LEU A 154 8.33 3.35 -7.18
C LEU A 154 7.10 3.26 -8.11
N SER A 155 6.50 2.07 -8.22
CA SER A 155 5.27 1.89 -9.00
C SER A 155 4.08 2.61 -8.38
N ALA A 156 3.95 2.58 -7.05
CA ALA A 156 2.93 3.33 -6.32
C ALA A 156 3.13 4.84 -6.49
N PHE A 157 4.36 5.33 -6.35
CA PHE A 157 4.70 6.74 -6.44
C PHE A 157 4.39 7.33 -7.82
N VAL A 158 4.88 6.69 -8.89
CA VAL A 158 4.64 7.16 -10.26
C VAL A 158 3.15 7.15 -10.62
N ASP A 159 2.42 6.11 -10.23
CA ASP A 159 1.00 6.00 -10.52
C ASP A 159 0.16 6.99 -9.69
N LYS A 160 0.39 7.05 -8.38
CA LYS A 160 -0.49 7.78 -7.45
C LYS A 160 -0.08 9.23 -7.19
N CYS A 161 1.22 9.50 -7.14
CA CYS A 161 1.76 10.80 -6.73
C CYS A 161 2.21 11.66 -7.90
N ILE A 162 2.40 11.07 -9.08
CA ILE A 162 2.69 11.79 -10.32
C ILE A 162 1.44 11.80 -11.19
N ARG A 163 1.05 10.66 -11.77
CA ARG A 163 -0.05 10.59 -12.75
C ARG A 163 -1.43 10.94 -12.18
N GLU A 164 -1.81 10.37 -11.03
CA GLU A 164 -3.12 10.70 -10.44
C GLU A 164 -3.14 12.08 -9.77
N ALA A 165 -2.00 12.57 -9.28
CA ALA A 165 -1.91 13.86 -8.62
C ALA A 165 -2.15 15.04 -9.58
N GLU A 166 -1.88 14.88 -10.87
CA GLU A 166 -2.28 15.84 -11.92
C GLU A 166 -3.77 16.15 -11.90
N LYS A 167 -4.61 15.15 -11.58
CA LYS A 167 -6.08 15.27 -11.56
C LYS A 167 -6.63 15.54 -10.17
N ASN A 168 -5.90 15.17 -9.13
CA ASN A 168 -6.29 15.38 -7.74
C ASN A 168 -5.07 15.86 -6.93
N PRO A 169 -4.91 17.18 -6.73
CA PRO A 169 -3.71 17.74 -6.08
C PRO A 169 -3.59 17.37 -4.59
N THR A 170 -4.63 16.82 -3.97
CA THR A 170 -4.58 16.34 -2.58
C THR A 170 -3.96 14.95 -2.44
N ARG A 171 -3.79 14.21 -3.55
CA ARG A 171 -3.11 12.90 -3.57
C ARG A 171 -1.75 12.98 -2.92
N CYS A 172 -1.36 11.88 -2.28
CA CYS A 172 -0.04 11.78 -1.65
C CYS A 172 0.20 12.92 -0.65
N TYR A 173 -0.83 13.20 0.16
CA TYR A 173 -0.82 14.19 1.24
C TYR A 173 -0.49 15.62 0.77
N GLY A 174 -0.82 15.95 -0.48
CA GLY A 174 -0.53 17.24 -1.08
C GLY A 174 0.96 17.51 -1.30
N CYS A 175 1.80 16.48 -1.37
CA CYS A 175 3.25 16.63 -1.57
C CYS A 175 3.65 17.00 -3.01
N LYS A 176 2.70 17.02 -3.97
CA LYS A 176 2.93 17.49 -5.35
C LYS A 176 4.16 16.86 -6.04
N GLY A 177 4.37 15.57 -5.84
CA GLY A 177 5.51 14.84 -6.42
C GLY A 177 6.82 14.93 -5.63
N ASP A 178 6.85 15.58 -4.46
CA ASP A 178 7.98 15.51 -3.54
C ASP A 178 7.98 14.16 -2.80
N MET A 179 8.99 13.34 -3.11
CA MET A 179 9.16 11.99 -2.56
C MET A 179 9.55 12.01 -1.07
N VAL A 180 10.36 12.98 -0.65
CA VAL A 180 10.79 13.10 0.75
C VAL A 180 9.59 13.49 1.62
N CYS A 181 8.81 14.49 1.18
CA CYS A 181 7.56 14.89 1.84
C CYS A 181 6.61 13.71 2.01
N LEU A 182 6.41 12.92 0.95
CA LEU A 182 5.54 11.74 1.01
C LEU A 182 6.06 10.73 2.04
N LEU A 183 7.34 10.39 1.96
CA LEU A 183 7.95 9.35 2.80
C LEU A 183 7.93 9.73 4.28
N GLU A 184 8.24 10.98 4.62
CA GLU A 184 8.18 11.47 6.01
C GLU A 184 6.75 11.40 6.57
N LYS A 185 5.75 11.89 5.80
CA LYS A 185 4.35 11.82 6.22
C LYS A 185 3.85 10.38 6.33
N GLN A 186 4.24 9.52 5.40
CA GLN A 186 3.83 8.12 5.38
C GLN A 186 4.46 7.32 6.52
N TYR A 187 5.73 7.56 6.82
CA TYR A 187 6.42 6.97 7.97
C TYR A 187 5.73 7.34 9.29
N TYR A 188 5.47 8.63 9.49
CA TYR A 188 4.74 9.10 10.68
C TYR A 188 3.37 8.43 10.80
N ARG A 189 2.62 8.31 9.70
CA ARG A 189 1.34 7.60 9.69
C ARG A 189 1.47 6.13 10.03
N PHE A 190 2.43 5.40 9.47
CA PHE A 190 2.59 3.98 9.78
C PHE A 190 3.00 3.73 11.23
N MET A 191 3.84 4.58 11.82
CA MET A 191 4.16 4.47 13.24
C MET A 191 2.91 4.65 14.11
N ARG A 192 2.03 5.60 13.76
CA ARG A 192 0.76 5.81 14.47
C ARG A 192 -0.27 4.70 14.24
N ILE A 193 -0.31 4.12 13.04
CA ILE A 193 -1.11 2.93 12.76
C ILE A 193 -0.62 1.74 13.59
N ALA A 194 0.69 1.51 13.62
CA ALA A 194 1.30 0.45 14.42
C ALA A 194 1.07 0.64 15.93
N ALA A 195 1.02 1.88 16.40
CA ALA A 195 0.66 2.23 17.78
C ALA A 195 -0.84 2.10 18.09
N GLY A 196 -1.68 1.80 17.09
CA GLY A 196 -3.14 1.69 17.25
C GLY A 196 -3.87 3.03 17.36
N GLU A 197 -3.19 4.15 17.11
CA GLU A 197 -3.76 5.51 17.17
C GLU A 197 -4.61 5.85 15.94
N ILE A 198 -4.30 5.24 14.80
CA ILE A 198 -5.03 5.40 13.54
C ILE A 198 -5.64 4.06 13.16
N LYS A 199 -6.98 4.01 13.11
CA LYS A 199 -7.75 2.82 12.71
C LYS A 199 -8.34 2.91 11.31
N GLU A 200 -8.44 4.12 10.77
CA GLU A 200 -8.95 4.38 9.42
C GLU A 200 -7.79 4.60 8.45
N TYR A 201 -7.68 3.71 7.46
CA TYR A 201 -6.59 3.75 6.50
C TYR A 201 -6.94 4.56 5.26
N SER A 202 -6.14 5.59 4.95
CA SER A 202 -6.31 6.40 3.73
C SER A 202 -6.01 5.59 2.47
N PHE A 203 -6.29 6.22 1.33
CA PHE A 203 -5.93 5.68 0.03
C PHE A 203 -4.40 5.43 -0.07
N GLU A 204 -3.59 6.38 0.37
CA GLU A 204 -2.13 6.30 0.36
C GLU A 204 -1.61 5.14 1.23
N ASP A 205 -2.14 4.93 2.45
CA ASP A 205 -1.73 3.78 3.29
C ASP A 205 -1.82 2.47 2.53
N ARG A 206 -2.95 2.24 1.86
CA ARG A 206 -3.20 0.97 1.17
C ARG A 206 -2.22 0.76 0.01
N HIS A 207 -1.68 1.82 -0.57
CA HIS A 207 -0.73 1.73 -1.70
C HIS A 207 0.73 1.68 -1.25
N PHE A 208 1.05 2.23 -0.08
CA PHE A 208 2.42 2.33 0.43
C PHE A 208 2.70 1.43 1.65
N ALA A 209 1.72 0.75 2.23
CA ALA A 209 1.94 -0.12 3.38
C ALA A 209 2.93 -1.24 3.05
N PRO A 210 3.79 -1.65 3.99
CA PRO A 210 4.64 -2.83 3.84
C PRO A 210 3.83 -4.05 3.43
N MET A 211 4.36 -4.90 2.57
CA MET A 211 3.68 -6.11 2.11
C MET A 211 3.39 -7.06 3.28
N THR A 212 4.22 -7.04 4.32
CA THR A 212 3.99 -7.78 5.58
C THR A 212 2.74 -7.36 6.35
N TRP A 213 2.11 -6.23 6.01
CA TRP A 213 0.87 -5.77 6.64
C TRP A 213 -0.39 -6.33 5.97
N PHE A 214 -0.23 -7.01 4.83
CA PHE A 214 -1.33 -7.60 4.08
C PHE A 214 -1.53 -9.07 4.42
N CYS A 215 -2.61 -9.64 3.88
CA CYS A 215 -2.91 -11.08 3.84
C CYS A 215 -3.10 -11.73 5.21
N ASP A 216 -3.32 -10.91 6.25
CA ASP A 216 -3.29 -11.33 7.66
C ASP A 216 -1.98 -12.08 8.00
N PHE A 217 -0.87 -11.72 7.36
CA PHE A 217 0.39 -12.39 7.56
C PHE A 217 0.83 -12.32 9.01
N ASN A 218 1.38 -13.44 9.47
CA ASN A 218 2.11 -13.56 10.72
C ASN A 218 3.20 -14.63 10.55
N LYS A 219 4.06 -14.75 11.58
CA LYS A 219 5.17 -15.70 11.59
C LYS A 219 4.78 -17.16 11.32
N HIS A 220 3.52 -17.53 11.56
CA HIS A 220 3.02 -18.90 11.42
C HIS A 220 2.29 -19.16 10.11
N ASN A 221 1.47 -18.23 9.62
CA ASN A 221 0.64 -18.48 8.45
C ASN A 221 1.30 -18.11 7.12
N ILE A 222 2.35 -17.27 7.12
CA ILE A 222 3.02 -16.83 5.89
C ILE A 222 3.53 -18.01 5.05
N LYS A 223 4.03 -19.07 5.71
CA LYS A 223 4.51 -20.32 5.08
C LYS A 223 3.41 -21.16 4.42
N THR A 224 2.15 -20.83 4.65
CA THR A 224 1.00 -21.53 4.06
C THR A 224 0.53 -20.89 2.76
N PHE A 225 1.24 -19.85 2.29
CA PHE A 225 0.97 -19.19 1.03
C PHE A 225 1.94 -19.66 -0.04
N ASP A 226 1.41 -19.83 -1.25
CA ASP A 226 2.17 -19.91 -2.49
C ASP A 226 2.66 -18.50 -2.84
N ILE A 227 3.90 -18.21 -2.44
CA ILE A 227 4.54 -16.92 -2.68
C ILE A 227 5.11 -16.88 -4.10
N LEU A 228 4.59 -15.97 -4.92
CA LEU A 228 5.06 -15.71 -6.28
C LEU A 228 5.79 -14.37 -6.32
N THR A 229 6.89 -14.27 -7.05
CA THR A 229 7.68 -13.03 -7.15
C THR A 229 7.49 -12.38 -8.52
N LEU A 230 7.04 -11.13 -8.52
CA LEU A 230 6.99 -10.27 -9.68
C LEU A 230 8.34 -9.58 -9.87
N GLY A 231 9.06 -9.96 -10.92
CA GLY A 231 10.29 -9.27 -11.33
C GLY A 231 10.08 -8.26 -12.46
N GLU A 232 11.08 -7.40 -12.66
CA GLU A 232 11.04 -6.36 -13.71
C GLU A 232 11.48 -6.87 -15.09
N THR A 233 12.07 -8.07 -15.19
CA THR A 233 12.53 -8.66 -16.46
C THR A 233 11.46 -9.56 -17.08
N GLU A 234 11.47 -9.69 -18.41
CA GLU A 234 10.58 -10.60 -19.14
C GLU A 234 10.71 -12.04 -18.63
N LYS A 235 11.95 -12.48 -18.32
CA LYS A 235 12.21 -13.80 -17.74
C LYS A 235 11.47 -14.00 -16.42
N HIS A 236 11.60 -13.07 -15.46
CA HIS A 236 10.93 -13.20 -14.16
C HIS A 236 9.40 -13.10 -14.29
N GLN A 237 8.90 -12.33 -15.27
CA GLN A 237 7.47 -12.26 -15.56
C GLN A 237 6.94 -13.58 -16.14
N ALA A 238 7.69 -14.21 -17.05
CA ALA A 238 7.38 -15.53 -17.57
C ALA A 238 7.36 -16.59 -16.45
N GLU A 239 8.38 -16.60 -15.58
CA GLU A 239 8.44 -17.51 -14.43
C GLU A 239 7.24 -17.34 -13.48
N LEU A 240 6.77 -16.11 -13.26
CA LEU A 240 5.57 -15.85 -12.48
C LEU A 240 4.31 -16.43 -13.16
N ILE A 241 4.16 -16.22 -14.48
CA ILE A 241 3.04 -16.76 -15.26
C ILE A 241 3.03 -18.29 -15.23
N ASP A 242 4.20 -18.92 -15.37
CA ASP A 242 4.33 -20.38 -15.38
C ASP A 242 3.99 -20.98 -14.01
N LYS A 243 4.51 -20.41 -12.91
CA LYS A 243 4.16 -20.83 -11.55
C LYS A 243 2.68 -20.65 -11.25
N HIS A 244 2.09 -19.55 -11.71
CA HIS A 244 0.67 -19.30 -11.53
C HIS A 244 -0.19 -20.36 -12.25
N ALA A 245 0.19 -20.77 -13.45
CA ALA A 245 -0.47 -21.85 -14.18
C ALA A 245 -0.25 -23.23 -13.55
N GLU A 246 0.93 -23.48 -12.99
CA GLU A 246 1.19 -24.71 -12.22
C GLU A 246 0.24 -24.84 -11.03
N ILE A 247 0.05 -23.76 -10.26
CA ILE A 247 -0.90 -23.72 -9.14
C ILE A 247 -2.33 -23.99 -9.64
N PHE A 248 -2.72 -23.40 -10.76
CA PHE A 248 -4.06 -23.58 -11.35
C PHE A 248 -4.29 -25.03 -11.80
N SER A 249 -3.32 -25.61 -12.50
CA SER A 249 -3.34 -27.01 -12.92
C SER A 249 -3.47 -27.97 -11.72
N LYS A 250 -2.66 -27.76 -10.67
CA LYS A 250 -2.71 -28.53 -9.41
C LYS A 250 -4.07 -28.45 -8.69
N ASN A 251 -4.82 -27.38 -8.93
CA ASN A 251 -6.14 -27.14 -8.35
C ASN A 251 -7.28 -27.37 -9.35
N HIS A 252 -7.01 -28.15 -10.40
CA HIS A 252 -8.01 -28.62 -11.37
C HIS A 252 -8.72 -27.49 -12.14
N VAL A 253 -8.06 -26.35 -12.34
CA VAL A 253 -8.52 -25.34 -13.30
C VAL A 253 -8.38 -25.93 -14.70
N GLU A 254 -9.44 -25.83 -15.50
CA GLU A 254 -9.46 -26.39 -16.85
C GLU A 254 -8.33 -25.80 -17.71
N LYS A 255 -7.68 -26.65 -18.50
CA LYS A 255 -6.50 -26.26 -19.28
C LYS A 255 -6.78 -25.07 -20.22
N ASN A 256 -7.92 -25.07 -20.90
CA ASN A 256 -8.31 -23.98 -21.79
C ASN A 256 -8.47 -22.62 -21.08
N LEU A 257 -8.93 -22.60 -19.82
CA LEU A 257 -9.00 -21.37 -19.02
C LEU A 257 -7.60 -20.92 -18.62
N THR A 258 -6.74 -21.85 -18.22
CA THR A 258 -5.35 -21.56 -17.87
C THR A 258 -4.58 -21.00 -19.07
N ASP A 259 -4.68 -21.64 -20.24
CA ASP A 259 -4.05 -21.22 -21.49
C ASP A 259 -4.53 -19.81 -21.89
N TYR A 260 -5.83 -19.53 -21.78
CA TYR A 260 -6.39 -18.20 -22.04
C TYR A 260 -5.82 -17.13 -21.08
N ILE A 261 -5.80 -17.42 -19.78
CA ILE A 261 -5.27 -16.50 -18.77
C ILE A 261 -3.78 -16.20 -19.01
N GLN A 262 -2.98 -17.24 -19.30
CA GLN A 262 -1.56 -17.09 -19.58
C GLN A 262 -1.32 -16.19 -20.80
N LYS A 263 -2.07 -16.43 -21.88
CA LYS A 263 -1.99 -15.63 -23.11
C LYS A 263 -2.34 -14.17 -22.82
N GLU A 264 -3.49 -13.91 -22.19
CA GLU A 264 -3.96 -12.55 -21.91
C GLU A 264 -2.98 -11.76 -21.03
N VAL A 265 -2.43 -12.39 -19.99
CA VAL A 265 -1.49 -11.74 -19.06
C VAL A 265 -0.12 -11.50 -19.68
N ARG A 266 0.34 -12.40 -20.56
CA ARG A 266 1.60 -12.28 -21.28
C ARG A 266 1.54 -11.18 -22.34
N ASP A 267 0.46 -11.16 -23.13
CA ASP A 267 0.39 -10.35 -24.34
C ASP A 267 -0.08 -8.92 -24.07
N ASN A 268 -0.74 -8.65 -22.94
CA ASN A 268 -1.36 -7.35 -22.66
C ASN A 268 -0.86 -6.71 -21.35
N PRO A 269 -0.09 -5.62 -21.43
CA PRO A 269 0.25 -4.83 -20.24
C PRO A 269 -0.98 -4.12 -19.67
N THR A 270 -1.08 -4.03 -18.34
CA THR A 270 -2.17 -3.26 -17.72
C THR A 270 -2.07 -1.75 -18.04
N PRO A 271 -3.21 -1.02 -18.13
CA PRO A 271 -3.23 0.43 -18.32
C PRO A 271 -2.56 1.27 -17.21
N HIS A 272 -2.23 0.65 -16.07
CA HIS A 272 -1.52 1.27 -14.94
C HIS A 272 -0.08 0.77 -14.82
N SER A 273 0.39 -0.02 -15.79
CA SER A 273 1.78 -0.44 -15.83
C SER A 273 2.66 0.79 -15.96
N THR A 274 3.70 0.83 -15.14
CA THR A 274 4.76 1.84 -15.17
C THR A 274 6.07 1.26 -15.67
N THR A 275 6.13 -0.05 -15.88
CA THR A 275 7.33 -0.80 -16.28
C THR A 275 7.85 -0.26 -17.61
N GLY A 276 9.17 -0.12 -17.71
CA GLY A 276 9.85 0.34 -18.93
C GLY A 276 9.75 1.84 -19.24
N SER A 277 8.86 2.61 -18.62
CA SER A 277 8.69 4.04 -18.91
C SER A 277 9.89 4.90 -18.48
N ASP A 278 10.23 5.92 -19.28
CA ASP A 278 11.38 6.79 -18.99
C ASP A 278 11.20 7.57 -17.68
N ILE A 279 9.97 8.01 -17.39
CA ILE A 279 9.63 8.64 -16.11
C ILE A 279 9.95 7.72 -14.92
N ARG A 280 9.69 6.41 -15.03
CA ARG A 280 10.03 5.44 -13.99
C ARG A 280 11.54 5.29 -13.85
N LYS A 281 12.29 5.25 -14.96
CA LYS A 281 13.76 5.16 -14.92
C LYS A 281 14.37 6.39 -14.24
N THR A 282 13.95 7.59 -14.65
CA THR A 282 14.43 8.86 -14.09
C THR A 282 14.14 8.97 -12.59
N ILE A 283 12.88 8.78 -12.20
CA ILE A 283 12.48 8.85 -10.79
C ILE A 283 13.13 7.73 -9.97
N GLY A 284 13.26 6.54 -10.54
CA GLY A 284 13.92 5.41 -9.90
C GLY A 284 15.40 5.68 -9.64
N ASN A 285 16.11 6.29 -10.60
CA ASN A 285 17.51 6.64 -10.41
C ASN A 285 17.65 7.69 -9.31
N PHE A 286 16.86 8.77 -9.36
CA PHE A 286 16.81 9.78 -8.30
C PHE A 286 16.52 9.20 -6.91
N MET A 287 15.56 8.28 -6.82
CA MET A 287 15.20 7.59 -5.57
C MET A 287 16.40 6.83 -4.98
N ARG A 288 17.11 6.05 -5.81
CA ARG A 288 18.21 5.17 -5.35
C ARG A 288 19.50 5.92 -5.06
N THR A 289 19.74 7.06 -5.68
CA THR A 289 20.95 7.87 -5.44
C THR A 289 20.77 8.89 -4.31
N ASN A 290 19.55 9.12 -3.83
CA ASN A 290 19.27 10.05 -2.75
C ASN A 290 19.30 9.35 -1.38
N GLN A 291 20.30 9.68 -0.56
CA GLN A 291 20.52 9.05 0.75
C GLN A 291 19.35 9.25 1.72
N LYS A 292 18.71 10.42 1.74
CA LYS A 292 17.57 10.70 2.64
C LYS A 292 16.37 9.82 2.28
N ILE A 293 16.09 9.70 0.98
CA ILE A 293 15.02 8.85 0.46
C ILE A 293 15.29 7.39 0.80
N MET A 294 16.50 6.89 0.53
CA MET A 294 16.87 5.50 0.85
C MET A 294 16.81 5.20 2.35
N SER A 295 17.18 6.15 3.21
CA SER A 295 17.06 6.01 4.66
C SER A 295 15.60 5.89 5.09
N LEU A 296 14.71 6.73 4.55
CA LEU A 296 13.27 6.64 4.84
C LEU A 296 12.66 5.33 4.31
N LEU A 297 13.08 4.87 3.13
CA LEU A 297 12.64 3.59 2.56
C LEU A 297 13.11 2.40 3.40
N GLN A 298 14.31 2.46 3.97
CA GLN A 298 14.80 1.46 4.93
C GLN A 298 13.88 1.39 6.15
N LEU A 299 13.50 2.54 6.72
CA LEU A 299 12.59 2.61 7.86
C LEU A 299 11.23 1.98 7.55
N LEU A 300 10.71 2.17 6.33
CA LEU A 300 9.42 1.64 5.92
C LEU A 300 9.46 0.13 5.60
N TYR A 301 10.51 -0.34 4.91
CA TYR A 301 10.45 -1.63 4.20
C TYR A 301 11.54 -2.64 4.57
N ALA A 302 12.51 -2.32 5.43
CA ALA A 302 13.55 -3.29 5.81
C ALA A 302 12.96 -4.63 6.31
N ASN A 303 11.86 -4.59 7.06
CA ASN A 303 11.19 -5.80 7.53
C ASN A 303 10.55 -6.64 6.41
N ASP A 304 10.13 -6.05 5.29
CA ASP A 304 9.64 -6.84 4.14
C ASP A 304 10.80 -7.67 3.56
N TYR A 305 11.99 -7.08 3.42
CA TYR A 305 13.18 -7.80 2.94
C TYR A 305 13.53 -8.98 3.85
N THR A 306 13.57 -8.75 5.17
CA THR A 306 13.87 -9.80 6.14
C THR A 306 12.79 -10.89 6.19
N VAL A 307 11.51 -10.52 6.24
CA VAL A 307 10.41 -11.49 6.39
C VAL A 307 10.24 -12.37 5.15
N PHE A 308 10.39 -11.79 3.96
CA PHE A 308 10.22 -12.52 2.70
C PHE A 308 11.53 -13.07 2.14
N ASN A 309 12.65 -12.93 2.87
CA ASN A 309 13.98 -13.37 2.45
C ASN A 309 14.36 -12.83 1.06
N ILE A 310 14.10 -11.53 0.84
CA ILE A 310 14.48 -10.81 -0.38
C ILE A 310 15.84 -10.14 -0.13
N PRO A 311 16.79 -10.17 -1.08
CA PRO A 311 18.06 -9.45 -0.95
C PRO A 311 17.82 -7.96 -0.67
N SER A 312 18.32 -7.48 0.48
CA SER A 312 18.17 -6.09 0.89
C SER A 312 19.15 -5.17 0.13
N PRO A 313 18.69 -4.03 -0.42
CA PRO A 313 19.58 -3.01 -0.98
C PRO A 313 20.11 -2.04 0.09
N PHE A 314 19.63 -2.14 1.34
CA PHE A 314 20.08 -1.29 2.43
C PHE A 314 21.34 -1.87 3.06
N LEU A 315 22.28 -1.00 3.41
CA LEU A 315 23.46 -1.39 4.18
C LEU A 315 23.02 -1.87 5.57
N GLU A 316 23.60 -2.98 6.04
CA GLU A 316 23.48 -3.39 7.44
C GLU A 316 24.18 -2.33 8.31
N HIS A 317 23.48 -1.83 9.34
CA HIS A 317 24.03 -0.85 10.29
C HIS A 317 24.70 -1.56 11.46
#